data_AF-A0AA35XD95-F1
#
_entry.id   AF-A0AA35XD95-F1
#
_cell.length_a   1.000
_cell.length_b   1.000
_cell.length_c   1.000
_cell.angle_alpha   90.00
_cell.angle_beta   90.00
_cell.angle_gamma   90.00
#
_symmetry.space_group_name_H-M   'P 1'
#
loop_
_entity.id
_entity.type
_entity.pdbx_description
1 polymer ?
#
loop_
_entity_poly.entity_id
_entity_poly.type
_entity_poly.pdbx_seq_one_letter_code
_entity_poly.pdbx_strand_id
1 'polypeptide(L)' 'FDGTALNESDYEGIKHRFTFSVGSTEACVSLIIVNDNIKEEIESFQFALSARDDPVLIIRYFADVFIHDDDRVTVILSLG' A
#
# COMPACT_ATOMS: atom_id res chain seq x y z
N PHE A 1 -8.54 -2.45 12.18
CA PHE A 1 -7.36 -1.77 11.60
C PHE A 1 -7.92 -0.47 11.08
N ASP A 2 -7.46 0.63 11.66
CA ASP A 2 -8.09 1.94 11.49
C ASP A 2 -7.10 2.84 10.72
N GLY A 3 -6.63 2.34 9.57
CA GLY A 3 -5.73 3.09 8.71
C GLY A 3 -6.46 4.21 7.97
N THR A 4 -5.70 5.23 7.58
CA THR A 4 -6.21 6.45 6.97
C THR A 4 -6.06 6.47 5.45
N ALA A 5 -5.18 5.64 4.87
CA ALA A 5 -4.98 5.60 3.43
C ALA A 5 -6.19 4.94 2.74
N LEU A 6 -6.74 5.63 1.76
CA LEU A 6 -7.89 5.30 0.94
C LEU A 6 -7.45 4.83 -0.46
N ASN A 7 -8.22 3.88 -0.98
CA ASN A 7 -8.03 3.37 -2.33
C ASN A 7 -8.44 4.45 -3.36
N GLU A 8 -7.72 4.50 -4.48
CA GLU A 8 -7.84 5.44 -5.60
C GLU A 8 -7.42 6.89 -5.32
N SER A 9 -7.39 7.34 -4.06
CA SER A 9 -6.79 8.65 -3.70
C SER A 9 -5.31 8.54 -3.33
N ASP A 10 -4.91 7.52 -2.57
CA ASP A 10 -3.54 7.45 -2.01
C ASP A 10 -2.78 6.24 -2.59
N TYR A 11 -3.50 5.19 -2.99
CA TYR A 11 -2.94 4.03 -3.70
C TYR A 11 -3.98 3.36 -4.60
N GLU A 12 -3.52 2.63 -5.62
CA GLU A 12 -4.41 1.75 -6.40
C GLU A 12 -4.46 0.35 -5.79
N GLY A 13 -5.62 -0.02 -5.23
CA GLY A 13 -5.84 -1.31 -4.60
C GLY A 13 -5.68 -2.47 -5.57
N ILE A 14 -4.84 -3.43 -5.18
CA ILE A 14 -4.54 -4.62 -6.00
C ILE A 14 -5.06 -5.91 -5.37
N LYS A 15 -5.59 -6.79 -6.22
CA LYS A 15 -5.85 -8.19 -5.88
C LYS A 15 -5.02 -9.10 -6.79
N HIS A 16 -3.99 -9.71 -6.23
CA HIS A 16 -3.07 -10.56 -6.97
C HIS A 16 -3.13 -12.01 -6.49
N ARG A 17 -2.90 -12.97 -7.40
CA ARG A 17 -2.75 -14.39 -7.07
C ARG A 17 -1.32 -14.81 -7.31
N PHE A 18 -0.65 -15.26 -6.25
CA PHE A 18 0.70 -15.79 -6.35
C PHE A 18 0.68 -17.32 -6.54
N THR A 19 1.66 -17.83 -7.26
CA THR A 19 1.94 -19.26 -7.38
C THR A 19 3.41 -19.49 -7.10
N PHE A 20 3.70 -20.27 -6.07
CA PHE A 20 5.06 -20.63 -5.71
C PHE A 20 5.47 -21.89 -6.45
N SER A 21 6.43 -21.76 -7.36
CA SER A 21 7.03 -22.93 -8.00
C SER A 21 7.88 -23.71 -6.98
N VAL A 22 8.11 -25.00 -7.24
CA VAL A 22 8.97 -25.84 -6.40
C VAL A 22 10.33 -25.15 -6.20
N GLY A 23 10.70 -24.94 -4.93
CA GLY A 23 11.96 -24.28 -4.56
C GLY A 23 11.90 -22.75 -4.50
N SER A 24 10.81 -22.10 -4.92
CA SER A 24 10.64 -20.65 -4.72
C SER A 24 10.17 -20.34 -3.31
N THR A 25 10.76 -19.31 -2.71
CA THR A 25 10.41 -18.81 -1.37
C THR A 25 9.88 -17.37 -1.41
N GLU A 26 9.91 -16.73 -2.57
CA GLU A 26 9.61 -15.31 -2.71
C GLU A 26 8.63 -15.06 -3.86
N ALA A 27 7.76 -14.08 -3.67
CA ALA A 27 6.92 -13.49 -4.69
C ALA A 27 6.76 -12.00 -4.37
N CYS A 28 6.81 -11.16 -5.39
CA CYS A 28 6.70 -9.71 -5.25
C CYS A 28 5.44 -9.22 -5.96
N VAL A 29 4.83 -8.18 -5.41
CA VAL A 29 3.80 -7.38 -6.07
C VAL A 29 4.16 -5.91 -5.93
N SER A 30 3.97 -5.16 -7.00
CA SER A 30 4.09 -3.71 -6.99
C SER A 30 2.72 -3.11 -6.75
N LEU A 31 2.70 -2.08 -5.91
CA LEU A 31 1.54 -1.23 -5.66
C LEU A 31 1.80 0.12 -6.31
N ILE A 32 0.78 0.70 -6.95
CA ILE A 32 0.85 2.07 -7.44
C ILE A 32 0.44 3.00 -6.29
N ILE A 33 1.29 3.98 -6.01
CA ILE A 33 0.99 5.09 -5.08
C ILE A 33 0.48 6.25 -5.92
N VAL A 34 -0.61 6.86 -5.51
CA VAL A 34 -1.17 8.04 -6.16
C VAL A 34 -0.52 9.25 -5.48
N ASN A 35 0.28 10.01 -6.23
CA ASN A 35 0.98 11.19 -5.72
C ASN A 35 0.35 12.45 -6.28
N ASP A 36 0.29 13.51 -5.48
CA ASP A 36 -0.09 14.83 -5.97
C ASP A 36 0.94 15.91 -5.61
N ASN A 37 0.50 17.12 -5.24
CA ASN A 37 1.36 18.24 -4.81
C ASN A 37 0.83 18.87 -3.50
N ILE A 38 -0.03 18.17 -2.78
CA ILE A 38 -0.69 18.62 -1.55
C ILE A 38 0.01 17.92 -0.39
N LYS A 39 0.44 18.70 0.62
CA LYS A 39 1.04 18.12 1.81
C LYS A 39 0.00 17.30 2.58
N GLU A 40 0.31 16.05 2.82
CA GLU A 40 -0.49 15.08 3.58
C GLU A 40 0.27 14.57 4.81
N GLU A 41 -0.48 14.03 5.77
CA GLU A 41 0.09 13.35 6.94
C GLU A 41 0.56 11.94 6.57
N ILE A 42 1.23 11.23 7.49
CA ILE A 42 1.54 9.81 7.27
C ILE A 42 0.26 9.01 7.32
N GLU A 43 0.02 8.23 6.27
CA GLU A 43 -1.16 7.39 6.15
C GLU A 43 -0.83 5.91 6.15
N SER A 44 -1.82 5.05 6.37
CA SER A 44 -1.60 3.60 6.39
C SER A 44 -2.79 2.79 5.91
N PHE A 45 -2.49 1.62 5.36
CA PHE A 45 -3.47 0.58 5.07
C PHE A 45 -2.90 -0.81 5.41
N GLN A 46 -3.74 -1.83 5.45
CA GLN A 46 -3.33 -3.21 5.71
C GLN A 46 -3.40 -4.05 4.43
N PHE A 47 -2.28 -4.66 4.05
CA PHE A 47 -2.22 -5.61 2.95
C PHE A 47 -2.42 -7.03 3.50
N ALA A 48 -3.47 -7.73 3.04
CA ALA A 48 -3.82 -9.06 3.54
C ALA A 48 -3.56 -10.17 2.50
N LEU A 49 -3.08 -11.31 2.98
CA LEU A 49 -2.87 -12.55 2.25
C LEU A 49 -3.93 -13.59 2.64
N SER A 50 -4.31 -14.42 1.69
CA SER A 50 -5.16 -15.58 1.91
C SER A 50 -4.68 -16.76 1.06
N ALA A 51 -4.87 -17.98 1.57
CA ALA A 51 -4.58 -19.20 0.83
C ALA A 51 -5.89 -19.81 0.33
N ARG A 52 -5.84 -20.43 -0.85
CA ARG A 52 -6.93 -21.24 -1.41
C ARG A 52 -6.63 -22.73 -1.40
N ASP A 53 -5.36 -23.09 -1.46
CA ASP A 53 -4.91 -24.47 -1.49
C ASP A 53 -4.76 -25.02 -0.06
N ASP A 54 -5.07 -26.29 0.13
CA ASP A 54 -4.92 -27.02 1.38
C ASP A 54 -3.99 -28.23 1.15
N PRO A 55 -2.97 -28.48 2.00
CA PRO A 55 -2.61 -27.72 3.19
C PRO A 55 -1.64 -26.56 2.90
N VAL A 56 -2.11 -25.31 3.07
CA VAL A 56 -1.24 -24.13 3.13
C VAL A 56 -1.48 -23.40 4.45
N LEU A 57 -0.43 -23.36 5.29
CA LEU A 57 -0.44 -22.59 6.53
C LEU A 57 0.17 -21.21 6.29
N ILE A 58 -0.60 -20.15 6.56
CA ILE A 58 -0.10 -18.77 6.54
C ILE A 58 0.15 -18.32 7.97
N ILE A 59 1.42 -18.15 8.33
CA ILE A 59 1.84 -17.69 9.67
C ILE A 59 1.76 -16.16 9.85
N ARG A 60 1.85 -15.40 8.75
CA ARG A 60 1.67 -13.94 8.70
C ARG A 60 0.79 -13.63 7.50
N TYR A 61 -0.47 -13.29 7.77
CA TYR A 61 -1.48 -13.09 6.74
C TYR A 61 -1.76 -11.61 6.47
N PHE A 62 -1.04 -10.70 7.11
CA PHE A 62 -1.11 -9.29 6.79
C PHE A 62 0.20 -8.56 7.05
N ALA A 63 0.33 -7.40 6.43
CA ALA A 63 1.37 -6.41 6.68
C ALA A 63 0.73 -5.02 6.74
N ASP A 64 1.20 -4.19 7.67
CA ASP A 64 0.83 -2.78 7.71
C ASP A 64 1.75 -2.02 6.75
N VAL A 65 1.16 -1.17 5.91
CA VAL A 65 1.86 -0.35 4.93
C VAL A 65 1.66 1.10 5.31
N PHE A 66 2.76 1.87 5.34
CA PHE A 66 2.76 3.30 5.62
C PHE A 66 3.13 4.06 4.35
N ILE A 67 2.33 5.08 4.01
CA ILE A 67 2.60 6.00 2.91
C ILE A 67 3.16 7.27 3.53
N HIS A 68 4.37 7.64 3.10
CA HIS A 68 5.04 8.85 3.52
C HIS A 68 5.00 9.85 2.38
N ASP A 69 4.31 10.96 2.60
CA ASP A 69 4.23 12.05 1.65
C ASP A 69 5.56 12.82 1.52
N ASP A 70 5.93 13.17 0.30
CA ASP A 70 7.14 13.90 -0.09
C ASP A 70 6.89 15.36 -0.51
N ASP A 71 5.64 15.82 -0.43
CA ASP A 71 5.26 17.16 -0.84
C ASP A 71 5.60 18.28 0.15
N ARG A 72 5.59 19.51 -0.37
CA ARG A 72 5.90 20.74 0.38
C ARG A 72 4.71 21.69 0.38
N VAL A 73 4.48 22.34 1.51
CA VAL A 73 3.50 23.43 1.61
C VAL A 73 4.06 24.68 0.89
N THR A 74 3.37 25.13 -0.16
CA THR A 74 3.68 26.39 -0.86
C THR A 74 2.79 27.53 -0.36
N VAL A 75 3.40 28.61 0.13
CA VAL A 75 2.69 29.83 0.58
C VAL A 75 2.86 30.92 -0.47
N ILE A 76 1.75 31.43 -1.04
CA ILE A 76 1.76 32.52 -2.01
C ILE A 76 1.35 33.82 -1.31
N LEU A 77 2.24 34.82 -1.33
CA LEU A 77 1.94 36.19 -0.91
C LEU A 77 1.71 37.04 -2.16
N SER A 78 0.50 37.60 -2.32
CA SER A 78 0.22 38.60 -3.35
C SER A 78 0.37 40.00 -2.74
N LEU A 79 1.22 40.82 -3.33
CA LEU A 79 1.23 42.26 -3.10
C LEU A 79 0.43 42.87 -4.26
N GLY A 80 -0.64 43.57 -3.92
CA GLY A 80 -1.47 44.29 -4.89
C GLY A 80 -0.72 45.40 -5.60
#